data_AF-A0A075FWL3-F1
#
_entry.id   AF-A0A075FWL3-F1
#
_cell.length_a   1.000
_cell.length_b   1.000
_cell.length_c   1.000
_cell.angle_alpha   90.00
_cell.angle_beta   90.00
_cell.angle_gamma   90.00
#
_symmetry.space_group_name_H-M   'P 1'
#
loop_
_entity.id
_entity.type
_entity.pdbx_description
1 polymer ?
#
loop_
_entity_poly.entity_id
_entity_poly.type
_entity_poly.pdbx_seq_one_letter_code
_entity_poly.pdbx_strand_id
1 'polypeptide(L)'
;MAQEISPDGTRVRRLRPWAISGNWLHSALDTTYDPVFTALRDVLAEDGSIRVVPLPEVPEPNVSSSNWIDPEALDAVTSRWPSLDLEGRARALSHLMRPALSRSTPSTARLEEIGWHCVLGPGWSTDLAGQISSAASLWKEESAVIAAGRVVDSLLRRGVIPRF
;
A
#
# COMPACT_ATOMS: atom_id res chain seq x y z
N MET A 1 -7.71 1.54 23.21
CA MET A 1 -8.50 0.60 24.04
C MET A 1 -8.24 -0.86 23.72
N ALA A 2 -8.46 -1.37 22.49
CA ALA A 2 -8.16 -2.77 22.16
C ALA A 2 -6.65 -3.13 22.22
N GLN A 3 -5.78 -2.21 21.77
CA GLN A 3 -4.32 -2.37 21.87
C GLN A 3 -3.82 -2.37 23.31
N GLU A 4 -4.42 -1.57 24.20
CA GLU A 4 -4.10 -1.55 25.63
C GLU A 4 -4.50 -2.85 26.35
N ILE A 5 -5.53 -3.55 25.83
CA ILE A 5 -6.08 -4.76 26.44
C ILE A 5 -5.38 -6.02 25.89
N SER A 6 -5.07 -6.06 24.59
CA SER A 6 -4.43 -7.20 23.94
C SER A 6 -3.62 -6.74 22.72
N PRO A 7 -2.41 -6.19 22.93
CA PRO A 7 -1.59 -5.65 21.85
C PRO A 7 -1.21 -6.73 20.81
N ASP A 8 -1.00 -7.95 21.29
CA ASP A 8 -0.68 -9.13 20.48
C ASP A 8 -1.90 -9.93 20.01
N GLY A 9 -3.11 -9.45 20.30
CA GLY A 9 -4.33 -10.08 19.86
C GLY A 9 -4.34 -10.22 18.33
N THR A 10 -4.67 -11.41 17.82
CA THR A 10 -4.65 -11.69 16.37
C THR A 10 -5.47 -10.68 15.57
N ARG A 11 -6.62 -10.26 16.11
CA ARG A 11 -7.47 -9.24 15.48
C ARG A 11 -6.83 -7.85 15.50
N VAL A 12 -6.19 -7.46 16.60
CA VAL A 12 -5.50 -6.17 16.70
C VAL A 12 -4.38 -6.11 15.68
N ARG A 13 -3.47 -7.11 15.65
CA ARG A 13 -2.38 -7.16 14.67
C ARG A 13 -2.86 -7.11 13.22
N ARG A 14 -3.98 -7.75 12.89
CA ARG A 14 -4.59 -7.71 11.54
C ARG A 14 -5.13 -6.33 11.15
N LEU A 15 -5.65 -5.57 12.10
CA LEU A 15 -6.28 -4.28 11.84
C LEU A 15 -5.31 -3.09 11.95
N ARG A 16 -4.19 -3.23 12.66
CA ARG A 16 -3.21 -2.15 12.83
C ARG A 16 -2.71 -1.51 11.53
N PRO A 17 -2.40 -2.26 10.45
CA PRO A 17 -1.99 -1.66 9.18
C PRO A 17 -3.02 -0.70 8.60
N TRP A 18 -4.31 -0.88 8.91
CA TRP A 18 -5.40 -0.04 8.41
C TRP A 18 -5.50 1.31 9.11
N ALA A 19 -4.80 1.52 10.23
CA ALA A 19 -4.84 2.79 10.97
C ALA A 19 -4.36 3.99 10.14
N ILE A 20 -3.45 3.75 9.17
CA ILE A 20 -2.89 4.79 8.30
C ILE A 20 -3.69 4.99 6.99
N SER A 21 -4.73 4.19 6.75
CA SER A 21 -5.54 4.27 5.52
C SER A 21 -6.28 5.60 5.35
N GLY A 22 -6.66 6.25 6.46
CA GLY A 22 -7.33 7.55 6.43
C GLY A 22 -6.45 8.65 5.81
N ASN A 23 -5.18 8.71 6.23
CA ASN A 23 -4.20 9.63 5.65
C ASN A 23 -3.90 9.29 4.19
N TRP A 24 -3.93 8.00 3.82
CA TRP A 24 -3.81 7.57 2.43
C TRP A 24 -4.96 8.06 1.54
N LEU A 25 -6.19 7.98 2.04
CA LEU A 25 -7.40 8.38 1.32
C LEU A 25 -7.60 9.90 1.28
N HIS A 26 -6.97 10.63 2.20
CA HIS A 26 -7.05 12.07 2.25
C HIS A 26 -6.11 12.71 1.22
N SER A 27 -6.49 13.88 0.72
CA SER A 27 -5.71 14.63 -0.29
C SER A 27 -4.39 15.21 0.25
N ALA A 28 -4.07 15.00 1.53
CA ALA A 28 -2.80 15.46 2.12
C ALA A 28 -1.61 14.88 1.36
N LEU A 29 -1.61 13.57 1.08
CA LEU A 29 -0.56 12.93 0.28
C LEU A 29 -0.57 13.39 -1.19
N ASP A 30 -1.68 13.93 -1.69
CA ASP A 30 -1.79 14.43 -3.07
C ASP A 30 -1.20 15.85 -3.24
N THR A 31 -0.79 16.51 -2.14
CA THR A 31 -0.31 17.90 -2.20
C THR A 31 1.09 18.08 -1.64
N THR A 32 1.42 17.42 -0.52
CA THR A 32 2.71 17.59 0.15
C THR A 32 3.07 16.36 0.96
N TYR A 33 4.28 16.35 1.50
CA TYR A 33 4.71 15.40 2.51
C TYR A 33 3.81 15.48 3.76
N ASP A 34 3.29 14.33 4.20
CA ASP A 34 2.49 14.19 5.42
C ASP A 34 3.36 13.64 6.56
N PRO A 35 3.80 14.48 7.52
CA PRO A 35 4.63 14.03 8.65
C PRO A 35 3.88 13.12 9.60
N VAL A 36 2.54 13.24 9.69
CA VAL A 36 1.72 12.40 10.58
C VAL A 36 1.63 10.99 9.99
N PHE A 37 1.36 10.89 8.69
CA PHE A 37 1.37 9.60 8.01
C PHE A 37 2.74 8.92 8.14
N THR A 38 3.81 9.66 7.90
CA THR A 38 5.18 9.14 7.97
C THR A 38 5.52 8.64 9.37
N ALA A 39 5.25 9.45 10.41
CA ALA A 39 5.49 9.04 11.79
C ALA A 39 4.68 7.80 12.19
N LEU A 40 3.42 7.71 11.78
CA LEU A 40 2.58 6.54 12.07
C LEU A 40 3.07 5.28 11.34
N ARG A 41 3.45 5.44 10.06
CA ARG A 41 4.02 4.34 9.27
C ARG A 41 5.30 3.82 9.92
N ASP A 42 6.21 4.72 10.30
CA ASP A 42 7.50 4.35 10.86
C ASP A 42 7.33 3.64 12.22
N VAL A 43 6.45 4.13 13.10
CA VAL A 43 6.10 3.45 14.37
C VAL A 43 5.54 2.04 14.13
N LEU A 44 4.63 1.88 13.17
CA LEU A 44 4.06 0.56 12.84
C LEU A 44 5.09 -0.37 12.17
N ALA A 45 6.11 0.19 11.50
CA ALA A 45 7.19 -0.60 10.91
C ALA A 45 8.19 -1.04 11.98
N GLU A 46 8.57 -0.15 12.89
CA GLU A 46 9.48 -0.41 14.01
C GLU A 46 8.95 -1.49 14.96
N ASP A 47 7.63 -1.49 15.22
CA ASP A 47 7.01 -2.50 16.07
C ASP A 47 6.61 -3.80 15.33
N GLY A 48 6.90 -3.87 14.02
CA GLY A 48 6.65 -5.05 13.17
C GLY A 48 5.18 -5.26 12.79
N SER A 49 4.29 -4.29 13.05
CA SER A 49 2.89 -4.35 12.61
C SER A 49 2.75 -4.29 11.09
N ILE A 50 3.67 -3.59 10.42
CA ILE A 50 3.75 -3.54 8.95
C ILE A 50 5.18 -3.75 8.48
N ARG A 51 5.33 -4.02 7.18
CA ARG A 51 6.57 -3.89 6.44
C ARG A 51 6.44 -2.75 5.44
N VAL A 52 7.50 -1.97 5.28
CA VAL A 52 7.61 -0.95 4.24
C VAL A 52 8.63 -1.46 3.24
N VAL A 53 8.20 -1.66 1.99
CA VAL A 53 9.02 -2.26 0.94
C VAL A 53 8.90 -1.49 -0.37
N PRO A 54 9.89 -1.56 -1.26
CA PRO A 54 9.74 -1.02 -2.61
C PRO A 54 8.75 -1.85 -3.43
N LEU A 55 8.14 -1.25 -4.44
CA LEU A 55 7.09 -1.87 -5.27
C LEU A 55 7.46 -3.27 -5.81
N PRO A 56 8.69 -3.55 -6.28
CA PRO A 56 9.08 -4.88 -6.77
C PRO A 56 9.14 -5.97 -5.70
N GLU A 57 9.07 -5.63 -4.40
CA GLU A 57 9.00 -6.59 -3.30
C GLU A 57 7.55 -6.89 -2.86
N VAL A 58 6.57 -6.17 -3.43
CA VAL A 58 5.16 -6.47 -3.23
C VAL A 58 4.83 -7.74 -4.02
N PRO A 59 4.22 -8.78 -3.41
CA PRO A 59 3.98 -10.06 -4.10
C PRO A 59 3.07 -9.93 -5.33
N GLU A 60 1.98 -9.19 -5.19
CA GLU A 60 1.01 -8.96 -6.24
C GLU A 60 0.69 -7.45 -6.28
N PRO A 61 1.57 -6.59 -6.81
CA PRO A 61 1.38 -5.14 -6.80
C PRO A 61 0.14 -4.74 -7.59
N ASN A 62 -0.68 -3.82 -7.05
CA ASN A 62 -1.83 -3.31 -7.77
C ASN A 62 -1.44 -2.09 -8.61
N VAL A 63 -1.08 -2.31 -9.87
CA VAL A 63 -0.75 -1.24 -10.82
C VAL A 63 -1.94 -0.78 -11.67
N SER A 64 -3.13 -1.33 -11.47
CA SER A 64 -4.32 -1.03 -12.30
C SER A 64 -4.73 0.44 -12.25
N SER A 65 -4.50 1.10 -11.12
CA SER A 65 -4.73 2.55 -10.96
C SER A 65 -3.59 3.40 -11.52
N SER A 66 -2.43 2.81 -11.82
CA SER A 66 -1.19 3.48 -12.18
C SER A 66 -0.85 3.22 -13.64
N ASN A 67 -1.54 3.92 -14.55
CA ASN A 67 -1.35 3.82 -16.02
C ASN A 67 0.05 4.25 -16.53
N TRP A 68 0.97 4.55 -15.64
CA TRP A 68 2.34 4.97 -15.91
C TRP A 68 3.37 3.91 -15.49
N ILE A 69 2.95 2.84 -14.81
CA ILE A 69 3.78 1.68 -14.55
C ILE A 69 3.50 0.66 -15.64
N ASP A 70 4.53 0.32 -16.41
CA ASP A 70 4.48 -0.77 -17.37
C ASP A 70 4.53 -2.12 -16.60
N PRO A 71 3.47 -2.96 -16.68
CA PRO A 71 3.43 -4.25 -15.99
C PRO A 71 4.56 -5.19 -16.42
N GLU A 72 4.95 -5.18 -17.70
CA GLU A 72 6.03 -6.04 -18.20
C GLU A 72 7.39 -5.59 -17.65
N ALA A 73 7.61 -4.27 -17.57
CA ALA A 73 8.81 -3.72 -16.96
C ALA A 73 8.87 -4.03 -15.45
N LEU A 74 7.74 -3.93 -14.74
CA LEU A 74 7.67 -4.28 -13.32
C LEU A 74 7.96 -5.76 -13.09
N ASP A 75 7.42 -6.66 -13.91
CA ASP A 75 7.67 -8.11 -13.80
C ASP A 75 9.16 -8.44 -14.05
N ALA A 76 9.78 -7.81 -15.07
CA ALA A 76 11.19 -7.96 -15.36
C ALA A 76 12.10 -7.46 -14.22
N VAL A 77 11.74 -6.33 -13.59
CA VAL A 77 12.46 -5.79 -12.43
C VAL A 77 12.28 -6.70 -11.21
N THR A 78 11.06 -7.14 -10.94
CA THR A 78 10.71 -8.03 -9.82
C THR A 78 11.48 -9.35 -9.90
N SER A 79 11.51 -9.97 -11.08
CA SER A 79 12.24 -11.22 -11.34
C SER A 79 13.74 -11.12 -11.07
N ARG A 80 14.34 -9.95 -11.32
CA ARG A 80 15.78 -9.72 -11.12
C ARG A 80 16.11 -9.13 -9.74
N TRP A 81 15.12 -8.63 -9.01
CA TRP A 81 15.28 -7.89 -7.75
C TRP A 81 16.18 -8.58 -6.71
N PRO A 82 16.06 -9.91 -6.47
CA PRO A 82 16.92 -10.60 -5.50
C PRO A 82 18.40 -10.62 -5.88
N SER A 83 18.72 -10.50 -7.18
CA SER A 83 20.09 -10.53 -7.71
C SER A 83 20.76 -9.16 -7.78
N LEU A 84 19.98 -8.08 -7.62
CA LEU A 84 20.49 -6.71 -7.69
C LEU A 84 21.07 -6.28 -6.34
N ASP A 85 22.20 -5.59 -6.38
CA ASP A 85 22.76 -4.86 -5.26
C ASP A 85 21.98 -3.56 -5.00
N LEU A 86 22.39 -2.80 -3.97
CA LEU A 86 21.69 -1.58 -3.56
C LEU A 86 21.60 -0.55 -4.70
N GLU A 87 22.70 -0.34 -5.43
CA GLU A 87 22.75 0.60 -6.55
C GLU A 87 21.88 0.11 -7.73
N GLY A 88 21.95 -1.18 -8.05
CA GLY A 88 21.12 -1.82 -9.07
C GLY A 88 19.63 -1.68 -8.77
N ARG A 89 19.22 -1.88 -7.51
CA ARG A 89 17.83 -1.69 -7.06
C ARG A 89 17.39 -0.23 -7.19
N ALA A 90 18.21 0.71 -6.73
CA ALA A 90 17.91 2.14 -6.83
C ALA A 90 17.75 2.59 -8.29
N ARG A 91 18.63 2.12 -9.18
CA ARG A 91 18.58 2.41 -10.62
C ARG A 91 17.34 1.78 -11.27
N ALA A 92 17.09 0.50 -11.00
CA ALA A 92 15.93 -0.21 -11.57
C ALA A 92 14.61 0.44 -11.16
N LEU A 93 14.45 0.78 -9.87
CA LEU A 93 13.25 1.43 -9.37
C LEU A 93 13.09 2.86 -9.94
N SER A 94 14.17 3.64 -10.00
CA SER A 94 14.14 4.98 -10.62
C SER A 94 13.72 4.91 -12.09
N HIS A 95 14.22 3.93 -12.84
CA HIS A 95 13.81 3.72 -14.23
C HIS A 95 12.34 3.34 -14.34
N LEU A 96 11.85 2.47 -13.46
CA LEU A 96 10.45 2.04 -13.43
C LEU A 96 9.51 3.22 -13.12
N MET A 97 9.90 4.12 -12.22
CA MET A 97 9.08 5.26 -11.80
C MET A 97 9.21 6.49 -12.71
N ARG A 98 10.24 6.55 -13.56
CA ARG A 98 10.53 7.69 -14.46
C ARG A 98 9.34 8.17 -15.29
N PRO A 99 8.47 7.31 -15.85
CA PRO A 99 7.32 7.78 -16.63
C PRO A 99 6.31 8.61 -15.81
N ALA A 100 6.26 8.44 -14.48
CA ALA A 100 5.40 9.24 -13.61
C ALA A 100 5.84 10.71 -13.55
N LEU A 101 7.14 10.98 -13.66
CA LEU A 101 7.71 12.33 -13.50
C LEU A 101 7.28 13.31 -14.60
N SER A 102 6.86 12.80 -15.77
CA SER A 102 6.29 13.62 -16.83
C SER A 102 4.81 13.96 -16.63
N ARG A 103 4.19 13.51 -15.53
CA ARG A 103 2.77 13.70 -15.24
C ARG A 103 2.59 14.68 -14.09
N SER A 104 1.44 15.37 -14.08
CA SER A 104 1.03 16.24 -12.97
C SER A 104 0.41 15.47 -11.80
N THR A 105 0.10 14.19 -11.99
CA THR A 105 -0.49 13.30 -10.98
C THR A 105 0.12 11.89 -11.11
N PRO A 106 0.44 11.21 -9.99
CA PRO A 106 0.30 11.67 -8.61
C PRO A 106 1.34 12.74 -8.20
N SER A 107 1.19 13.33 -7.01
CA SER A 107 2.22 14.20 -6.42
C SER A 107 3.52 13.44 -6.19
N THR A 108 4.64 14.14 -6.00
CA THR A 108 5.92 13.51 -5.64
C THR A 108 5.82 12.69 -4.35
N ALA A 109 5.16 13.23 -3.31
CA ALA A 109 4.97 12.52 -2.05
C ALA A 109 4.18 11.21 -2.23
N ARG A 110 3.09 11.26 -3.02
CA ARG A 110 2.30 10.06 -3.33
C ARG A 110 3.07 9.07 -4.20
N LEU A 111 3.93 9.55 -5.10
CA LEU A 111 4.79 8.71 -5.92
C LEU A 111 5.82 7.95 -5.07
N GLU A 112 6.41 8.60 -4.06
CA GLU A 112 7.33 7.96 -3.12
C GLU A 112 6.65 6.81 -2.37
N GLU A 113 5.43 7.01 -1.88
CA GLU A 113 4.70 5.96 -1.17
C GLU A 113 4.24 4.80 -2.06
N ILE A 114 3.98 5.04 -3.35
CA ILE A 114 3.64 4.00 -4.32
C ILE A 114 4.89 3.23 -4.81
N GLY A 115 6.04 3.89 -4.93
CA GLY A 115 7.25 3.30 -5.51
C GLY A 115 8.19 2.71 -4.47
N TRP A 116 8.50 3.46 -3.42
CA TRP A 116 9.56 3.16 -2.46
C TRP A 116 9.03 2.67 -1.12
N HIS A 117 7.89 3.19 -0.66
CA HIS A 117 7.38 2.93 0.68
C HIS A 117 6.05 2.17 0.69
N CYS A 118 5.94 1.12 -0.13
CA CYS A 118 4.73 0.30 -0.18
C CYS A 118 4.49 -0.37 1.18
N VAL A 119 3.34 -0.07 1.80
CA VAL A 119 2.97 -0.64 3.09
C VAL A 119 2.34 -2.02 2.92
N LEU A 120 2.95 -3.04 3.51
CA LEU A 120 2.43 -4.40 3.59
C LEU A 120 2.07 -4.80 5.02
N GLY A 121 0.81 -5.16 5.21
CA GLY A 121 0.34 -5.81 6.44
C GLY A 121 0.60 -7.33 6.46
N PRO A 122 0.45 -7.97 7.63
CA PRO A 122 0.64 -9.41 7.75
C PRO A 122 -0.36 -10.20 6.90
N GLY A 123 0.14 -11.07 6.01
CA GLY A 123 -0.68 -11.91 5.13
C GLY A 123 -1.30 -11.17 3.93
N TRP A 124 -0.86 -9.95 3.63
CA TRP A 124 -1.31 -9.20 2.46
C TRP A 124 -0.56 -9.65 1.20
N SER A 125 -1.28 -9.86 0.09
CA SER A 125 -0.65 -10.10 -1.22
C SER A 125 -0.32 -8.80 -1.97
N THR A 126 -1.08 -7.73 -1.72
CA THR A 126 -0.86 -6.39 -2.26
C THR A 126 -0.67 -5.38 -1.13
N ASP A 127 0.04 -4.31 -1.43
CA ASP A 127 0.25 -3.14 -0.58
C ASP A 127 -1.05 -2.38 -0.24
N LEU A 128 -0.94 -1.42 0.69
CA LEU A 128 -2.05 -0.58 1.15
C LEU A 128 -2.75 0.14 -0.01
N ALA A 129 -2.00 0.65 -1.00
CA ALA A 129 -2.58 1.29 -2.17
C ALA A 129 -3.50 0.33 -2.92
N GLY A 130 -3.02 -0.89 -3.15
CA GLY A 130 -3.81 -1.93 -3.80
C GLY A 130 -5.03 -2.38 -3.00
N GLN A 131 -4.89 -2.54 -1.68
CA GLN A 131 -6.00 -2.87 -0.79
C GLN A 131 -7.11 -1.81 -0.85
N ILE A 132 -6.73 -0.52 -0.83
CA ILE A 132 -7.64 0.61 -0.90
C ILE A 132 -8.29 0.72 -2.28
N SER A 133 -7.52 0.50 -3.35
CA SER A 133 -8.05 0.48 -4.72
C SER A 133 -9.13 -0.60 -4.89
N SER A 134 -8.89 -1.83 -4.37
CA SER A 134 -9.89 -2.89 -4.39
C SER A 134 -11.15 -2.56 -3.57
N ALA A 135 -11.00 -1.91 -2.41
CA ALA A 135 -12.15 -1.42 -1.65
C ALA A 135 -12.93 -0.34 -2.41
N ALA A 136 -12.24 0.57 -3.10
CA ALA A 136 -12.89 1.61 -3.89
C ALA A 136 -13.69 1.06 -5.08
N SER A 137 -13.24 -0.04 -5.70
CA SER A 137 -13.99 -0.70 -6.79
C SER A 137 -15.32 -1.27 -6.31
N LEU A 138 -15.34 -1.92 -5.13
CA LEU A 138 -16.58 -2.40 -4.53
C LEU A 138 -17.64 -1.28 -4.36
N TRP A 139 -17.22 -0.04 -4.10
CA TRP A 139 -18.11 1.09 -3.84
C TRP A 139 -18.72 1.63 -5.13
N LYS A 140 -18.11 1.31 -6.28
CA LYS A 140 -18.63 1.62 -7.61
C LYS A 140 -19.64 0.58 -8.09
N GLU A 141 -19.48 -0.67 -7.66
CA GLU A 141 -20.28 -1.80 -8.11
C GLU A 141 -21.51 -2.07 -7.23
N GLU A 142 -21.41 -1.82 -5.93
CA GLU A 142 -22.43 -2.18 -4.94
C GLU A 142 -23.00 -0.95 -4.25
N SER A 143 -24.20 -1.07 -3.68
CA SER A 143 -24.76 -0.01 -2.82
C SER A 143 -23.88 0.23 -1.59
N ALA A 144 -23.80 1.47 -1.10
CA ALA A 144 -22.93 1.86 0.02
C ALA A 144 -23.09 0.96 1.27
N VAL A 145 -24.30 0.49 1.56
CA VAL A 145 -24.56 -0.39 2.72
C VAL A 145 -23.96 -1.78 2.51
N ILE A 146 -24.12 -2.37 1.31
CA ILE A 146 -23.58 -3.70 0.98
C ILE A 146 -22.06 -3.64 0.92
N ALA A 147 -21.53 -2.64 0.22
CA ALA A 147 -20.13 -2.30 0.17
C ALA A 147 -19.53 -2.26 1.59
N ALA A 148 -20.03 -1.36 2.44
CA ALA A 148 -19.56 -1.19 3.81
C ALA A 148 -19.60 -2.49 4.61
N GLY A 149 -20.70 -3.24 4.52
CA GLY A 149 -20.83 -4.55 5.17
C GLY A 149 -19.74 -5.53 4.73
N ARG A 150 -19.44 -5.62 3.44
CA ARG A 150 -18.39 -6.51 2.90
C ARG A 150 -16.99 -6.11 3.36
N VAL A 151 -16.64 -4.82 3.33
CA VAL A 151 -15.32 -4.37 3.82
C VAL A 151 -15.18 -4.62 5.30
N VAL A 152 -16.17 -4.22 6.12
CA VAL A 152 -16.11 -4.44 7.57
C VAL A 152 -15.97 -5.92 7.89
N ASP A 153 -16.78 -6.79 7.26
CA ASP A 153 -16.69 -8.23 7.47
C ASP A 153 -15.30 -8.78 7.07
N SER A 154 -14.77 -8.34 5.93
CA SER A 154 -13.47 -8.79 5.45
C SER A 154 -12.32 -8.34 6.36
N LEU A 155 -12.34 -7.08 6.82
CA LEU A 155 -11.35 -6.55 7.75
C LEU A 155 -11.41 -7.28 9.10
N LEU A 156 -12.60 -7.50 9.65
CA LEU A 156 -12.76 -8.16 10.96
C LEU A 156 -12.37 -9.64 10.93
N ARG A 157 -12.66 -10.35 9.83
CA ARG A 157 -12.35 -11.79 9.69
C ARG A 157 -10.90 -12.01 9.28
N ARG A 158 -10.43 -11.28 8.26
CA ARG A 158 -9.17 -11.57 7.55
C ARG A 158 -8.13 -10.46 7.67
N GLY A 159 -8.55 -9.21 7.88
CA GLY A 159 -7.65 -8.05 7.90
C GLY A 159 -7.17 -7.61 6.52
N VAL A 160 -7.83 -8.09 5.46
CA VAL A 160 -7.50 -7.80 4.05
C VAL A 160 -8.77 -7.52 3.27
N ILE A 161 -8.67 -6.78 2.17
CA ILE A 161 -9.71 -6.63 1.16
C ILE A 161 -9.38 -7.60 0.03
N PRO A 162 -10.25 -8.60 -0.23
CA PRO A 162 -10.04 -9.47 -1.36
C PRO A 162 -10.16 -8.67 -2.66
N ARG A 163 -9.39 -9.08 -3.66
CA ARG A 163 -9.64 -8.65 -5.03
C ARG A 163 -10.91 -9.34 -5.52
N PHE A 164 -11.81 -8.56 -6.10
CA PHE A 164 -13.03 -9.04 -6.74
C PHE A 164 -12.83 -8.99 -8.25
#